data_AF-A0A6P1DLQ9-F1
#
_entry.id   AF-A0A6P1DLQ9-F1
#
_cell.length_a   1.000
_cell.length_b   1.000
_cell.length_c   1.000
_cell.angle_alpha   90.00
_cell.angle_beta   90.00
_cell.angle_gamma   90.00
#
_symmetry.space_group_name_H-M   'P 1'
#
loop_
_entity.id
_entity.type
_entity.pdbx_description
1 polymer ?
#
loop_
_entity_poly.entity_id
_entity_poly.type
_entity_poly.pdbx_seq_one_letter_code
_entity_poly.pdbx_strand_id
1 'polypeptide(L)'
;SMGANFINSCLEVIAKEFEKEDIQIVMSILSNYVPECLVHAEVSCDVADLYAEDSEALAQKFVQAIQIANAEPHRAVTHNKGIMNGVDAIVIATGNDFRAIEAGVHAFAARSGKYKSLTNASIENGIFKFWIDIPLAVGTVGGLTSLHPLSKFSLQLLGNPSAKELMEIIAVAGLAQNFAALRALTTAGIQKGHMKMHLTNIIKQLGASNKEKAFLIDYFEHKTITHNAVVEAYNKLVQEK
;
A
#
# COMPACT_ATOMS: atom_id res chain seq x y z
N SER A 1 6.40 -12.71 17.93
CA SER A 1 7.05 -13.11 16.67
C SER A 1 5.95 -13.50 15.69
N MET A 2 6.24 -13.64 14.39
CA MET A 2 5.23 -14.11 13.41
C MET A 2 4.72 -15.53 13.72
N GLY A 3 5.50 -16.33 14.45
CA GLY A 3 5.04 -17.60 15.03
C GLY A 3 5.12 -18.82 14.12
N ALA A 4 5.48 -18.69 12.84
CA ALA A 4 5.51 -19.80 11.89
C ALA A 4 6.27 -21.05 12.39
N ASN A 5 7.52 -20.90 12.84
CA ASN A 5 8.30 -22.04 13.35
C ASN A 5 7.68 -22.68 14.59
N PHE A 6 7.13 -21.86 15.49
CA PHE A 6 6.49 -22.34 16.71
C PHE A 6 5.22 -23.14 16.38
N ILE A 7 4.37 -22.61 15.50
CA ILE A 7 3.14 -23.27 15.05
C ILE A 7 3.49 -24.60 14.37
N ASN A 8 4.49 -24.63 13.49
CA ASN A 8 4.91 -25.86 12.84
C ASN A 8 5.38 -26.91 13.85
N SER A 9 6.22 -26.53 14.82
CA SER A 9 6.64 -27.45 15.88
C SER A 9 5.46 -27.98 16.70
N CYS A 10 4.45 -27.14 17.01
CA CYS A 10 3.24 -27.59 17.68
C CYS A 10 2.44 -28.57 16.80
N LEU A 11 2.26 -28.27 15.52
CA LEU A 11 1.54 -29.12 14.57
C LEU A 11 2.23 -30.48 14.40
N GLU A 12 3.56 -30.51 14.33
CA GLU A 12 4.35 -31.75 14.26
C GLU A 12 4.18 -32.62 15.52
N VAL A 13 4.11 -32.01 16.70
CA VAL A 13 3.84 -32.75 17.95
C VAL A 13 2.41 -33.28 17.96
N ILE A 14 1.44 -32.44 17.59
CA ILE A 14 0.02 -32.83 17.53
C ILE A 14 -0.19 -33.96 16.52
N ALA A 15 0.47 -33.91 15.36
CA ALA A 15 0.36 -34.92 14.33
C ALA A 15 0.76 -36.32 14.81
N LYS A 16 1.78 -36.42 15.66
CA LYS A 16 2.22 -37.70 16.24
C LYS A 16 1.13 -38.36 17.10
N GLU A 17 0.30 -37.57 17.78
CA GLU A 17 -0.83 -38.10 18.58
C GLU A 17 -1.96 -38.68 17.70
N PHE A 18 -2.03 -38.27 16.43
CA PHE A 18 -3.01 -38.77 15.47
C PHE A 18 -2.50 -39.95 14.65
N GLU A 19 -1.21 -40.27 14.73
CA GLU A 19 -0.59 -41.37 13.99
C GLU A 19 -1.06 -42.72 14.54
N LYS A 20 -1.70 -43.52 13.66
CA LYS A 20 -2.27 -44.84 13.96
C LYS A 20 -2.05 -45.75 12.74
N GLU A 21 -2.20 -47.07 12.89
CA GLU A 21 -2.00 -48.03 11.78
C GLU A 21 -2.83 -47.68 10.53
N ASP A 22 -4.04 -47.14 10.71
CA ASP A 22 -4.95 -46.79 9.60
C ASP A 22 -4.93 -45.29 9.22
N ILE A 23 -4.06 -44.47 9.83
CA ILE A 23 -4.01 -43.01 9.62
C ILE A 23 -2.62 -42.58 9.15
N GLN A 24 -2.53 -42.10 7.92
CA GLN A 24 -1.33 -41.47 7.38
C GLN A 24 -1.43 -39.94 7.47
N ILE A 25 -0.53 -39.33 8.25
CA ILE A 25 -0.38 -37.88 8.27
C ILE A 25 0.27 -37.41 6.96
N VAL A 26 -0.41 -36.54 6.22
CA VAL A 26 0.10 -36.01 4.94
C VAL A 26 1.05 -34.83 5.16
N MET A 27 0.68 -33.86 6.00
CA MET A 27 1.49 -32.68 6.28
C MET A 27 1.10 -32.01 7.60
N SER A 28 2.05 -31.30 8.19
CA SER A 28 1.88 -30.48 9.39
C SER A 28 2.50 -29.12 9.12
N ILE A 29 1.67 -28.14 8.74
CA ILE A 29 2.16 -26.84 8.29
C ILE A 29 1.14 -25.75 8.62
N LEU A 30 1.63 -24.56 8.98
CA LEU A 30 0.75 -23.41 9.19
C LEU A 30 -0.01 -23.02 7.91
N SER A 31 -1.12 -22.33 8.08
CA SER A 31 -1.80 -21.60 7.02
C SER A 31 -1.39 -20.12 7.04
N ASN A 32 -1.00 -19.57 5.88
CA ASN A 32 -0.86 -18.11 5.71
C ASN A 32 -2.22 -17.41 5.48
N TYR A 33 -3.27 -18.18 5.22
CA TYR A 33 -4.62 -17.64 5.20
C TYR A 33 -5.15 -17.53 6.64
N VAL A 34 -5.05 -16.33 7.20
CA VAL A 34 -5.40 -15.98 8.59
C VAL A 34 -6.52 -14.94 8.63
N PRO A 35 -7.74 -15.27 8.17
CA PRO A 35 -8.84 -14.31 8.06
C PRO A 35 -9.29 -13.72 9.41
N GLU A 36 -8.95 -14.37 10.52
CA GLU A 36 -9.25 -13.90 11.88
C GLU A 36 -8.20 -12.93 12.44
N CYS A 37 -7.03 -12.83 11.81
CA CYS A 37 -5.99 -11.86 12.16
C CYS A 37 -6.24 -10.54 11.44
N LEU A 38 -7.45 -10.02 11.58
CA LEU A 38 -7.99 -8.90 10.80
C LEU A 38 -7.67 -7.56 11.46
N VAL A 39 -7.21 -6.61 10.66
CA VAL A 39 -7.10 -5.20 11.06
C VAL A 39 -8.10 -4.37 10.28
N HIS A 40 -8.83 -3.55 11.04
CA HIS A 40 -9.71 -2.52 10.51
C HIS A 40 -9.04 -1.16 10.70
N ALA A 41 -8.95 -0.37 9.63
CA ALA A 41 -8.51 1.02 9.71
C ALA A 41 -9.48 1.90 8.90
N GLU A 42 -9.84 3.05 9.45
CA GLU A 42 -10.79 3.96 8.84
C GLU A 42 -10.39 5.43 9.01
N VAL A 43 -10.85 6.25 8.08
CA VAL A 43 -10.79 7.71 8.13
C VAL A 43 -12.14 8.27 7.71
N SER A 44 -12.53 9.38 8.32
CA SER A 44 -13.73 10.11 7.93
C SER A 44 -13.52 11.62 8.07
N CYS A 45 -14.25 12.37 7.25
CA CYS A 45 -14.33 13.82 7.31
C CYS A 45 -15.66 14.28 6.70
N ASP A 46 -16.03 15.54 6.93
CA ASP A 46 -17.08 16.16 6.14
C ASP A 46 -16.66 16.19 4.66
N VAL A 47 -17.61 16.02 3.74
CA VAL A 47 -17.31 16.04 2.30
C VAL A 47 -16.64 17.36 1.90
N ALA A 48 -17.03 18.47 2.52
CA ALA A 48 -16.43 19.79 2.30
C ALA A 48 -14.91 19.84 2.60
N ASP A 49 -14.42 18.96 3.49
CA ASP A 49 -13.02 18.91 3.93
C ASP A 49 -12.15 18.00 3.06
N LEU A 50 -12.64 17.48 1.92
CA LEU A 50 -11.82 16.72 0.98
C LEU A 50 -10.82 17.60 0.19
N TYR A 51 -10.84 18.93 0.39
CA TYR A 51 -9.92 19.91 -0.19
C TYR A 51 -9.73 19.71 -1.70
N ALA A 52 -10.83 19.58 -2.43
CA ALA A 52 -10.87 19.55 -3.89
C ALA A 52 -11.78 20.67 -4.41
N GLU A 53 -11.54 21.12 -5.66
CA GLU A 53 -12.39 22.13 -6.32
C GLU A 53 -13.87 21.74 -6.29
N ASP A 54 -14.15 20.46 -6.53
CA ASP A 54 -15.47 19.85 -6.37
C ASP A 54 -15.34 18.61 -5.46
N SER A 55 -15.52 18.86 -4.16
CA SER A 55 -15.34 17.84 -3.13
C SER A 55 -16.46 16.79 -3.12
N GLU A 56 -17.69 17.20 -3.49
CA GLU A 56 -18.83 16.28 -3.64
C GLU A 56 -18.58 15.31 -4.80
N ALA A 57 -18.20 15.82 -5.97
CA ALA A 57 -17.87 14.97 -7.11
C ALA A 57 -16.67 14.06 -6.82
N LEU A 58 -15.67 14.54 -6.05
CA LEU A 58 -14.54 13.71 -5.64
C LEU A 58 -15.00 12.54 -4.76
N ALA A 59 -15.82 12.80 -3.73
CA ALA A 59 -16.35 11.78 -2.83
C ALA A 59 -17.15 10.73 -3.62
N GLN A 60 -18.05 11.17 -4.49
CA GLN A 60 -18.88 10.29 -5.32
C GLN A 60 -18.02 9.44 -6.26
N LYS A 61 -17.01 10.03 -6.91
CA LYS A 61 -16.06 9.28 -7.74
C LYS A 61 -15.25 8.26 -6.95
N PHE A 62 -14.92 8.55 -5.69
CA PHE A 62 -14.24 7.60 -4.79
C PHE A 62 -15.11 6.35 -4.56
N VAL A 63 -16.36 6.55 -4.16
CA VAL A 63 -17.33 5.46 -3.95
C VAL A 63 -17.53 4.67 -5.24
N GLN A 64 -17.72 5.36 -6.37
CA GLN A 64 -17.89 4.73 -7.68
C GLN A 64 -16.66 3.91 -8.11
N ALA A 65 -15.44 4.41 -7.88
CA ALA A 65 -14.20 3.72 -8.23
C ALA A 65 -14.04 2.41 -7.45
N ILE A 66 -14.43 2.41 -6.17
CA ILE A 66 -14.42 1.20 -5.33
C ILE A 66 -15.51 0.22 -5.78
N GLN A 67 -16.70 0.70 -6.14
CA GLN A 67 -17.76 -0.15 -6.71
C GLN A 67 -17.30 -0.81 -8.02
N ILE A 68 -16.59 -0.09 -8.89
CA ILE A 68 -15.97 -0.66 -10.10
C ILE A 68 -14.95 -1.75 -9.72
N ALA A 69 -14.10 -1.50 -8.72
CA ALA A 69 -13.16 -2.51 -8.22
C ALA A 69 -13.86 -3.73 -7.58
N ASN A 70 -15.07 -3.59 -7.03
CA ASN A 70 -15.86 -4.71 -6.53
C ASN A 70 -16.58 -5.48 -7.64
N ALA A 71 -16.93 -4.81 -8.74
CA ALA A 71 -17.62 -5.42 -9.87
C ALA A 71 -16.66 -6.09 -10.88
N GLU A 72 -15.47 -5.54 -11.09
CA GLU A 72 -14.53 -5.94 -12.14
C GLU A 72 -13.18 -6.44 -11.55
N PRO A 73 -12.90 -7.75 -11.55
CA PRO A 73 -11.65 -8.32 -11.03
C PRO A 73 -10.37 -7.70 -11.63
N HIS A 74 -10.36 -7.33 -12.91
CA HIS A 74 -9.20 -6.65 -13.51
C HIS A 74 -8.89 -5.33 -12.81
N ARG A 75 -9.92 -4.57 -12.43
CA ARG A 75 -9.75 -3.35 -11.64
C ARG A 75 -9.38 -3.67 -10.20
N ALA A 76 -10.03 -4.66 -9.58
CA ALA A 76 -9.76 -5.11 -8.22
C ALA A 76 -8.28 -5.45 -7.99
N VAL A 77 -7.67 -6.20 -8.92
CA VAL A 77 -6.24 -6.56 -8.86
C VAL A 77 -5.37 -5.31 -8.84
N THR A 78 -5.62 -4.35 -9.73
CA THR A 78 -4.86 -3.10 -9.80
C THR A 78 -5.08 -2.23 -8.55
N HIS A 79 -6.31 -2.23 -8.04
CA HIS A 79 -6.72 -1.51 -6.83
C HIS A 79 -5.98 -2.02 -5.60
N ASN A 80 -5.99 -3.34 -5.39
CA ASN A 80 -5.33 -3.99 -4.27
C ASN A 80 -3.81 -3.92 -4.39
N LYS A 81 -3.24 -4.03 -5.61
CA LYS A 81 -1.81 -3.73 -5.83
C LYS A 81 -1.42 -2.35 -5.31
N GLY A 82 -2.29 -1.36 -5.51
CA GLY A 82 -2.09 0.00 -4.98
C GLY A 82 -2.00 0.04 -3.46
N ILE A 83 -2.84 -0.73 -2.75
CA ILE A 83 -2.77 -0.90 -1.29
C ILE A 83 -1.44 -1.55 -0.90
N MET A 84 -1.08 -2.65 -1.58
CA MET A 84 0.12 -3.43 -1.25
C MET A 84 1.42 -2.67 -1.45
N ASN A 85 1.48 -1.68 -2.36
CA ASN A 85 2.63 -0.76 -2.44
C ASN A 85 2.97 -0.08 -1.10
N GLY A 86 1.95 0.26 -0.29
CA GLY A 86 2.14 0.87 1.03
C GLY A 86 2.43 -0.16 2.11
N VAL A 87 1.67 -1.28 2.09
CA VAL A 87 1.82 -2.39 3.04
C VAL A 87 3.23 -2.98 2.95
N ASP A 88 3.64 -3.41 1.76
CA ASP A 88 4.92 -4.10 1.54
C ASP A 88 6.11 -3.22 1.89
N ALA A 89 6.01 -1.90 1.65
CA ALA A 89 7.08 -0.96 1.99
C ALA A 89 7.41 -1.01 3.50
N ILE A 90 6.39 -1.00 4.36
CA ILE A 90 6.58 -1.08 5.81
C ILE A 90 6.94 -2.50 6.25
N VAL A 91 6.32 -3.52 5.66
CA VAL A 91 6.62 -4.94 5.96
C VAL A 91 8.09 -5.25 5.67
N ILE A 92 8.62 -4.82 4.52
CA ILE A 92 10.03 -4.98 4.16
C ILE A 92 10.93 -4.17 5.10
N ALA A 93 10.60 -2.89 5.34
CA ALA A 93 11.40 -2.02 6.21
C ALA A 93 11.52 -2.56 7.63
N THR A 94 10.48 -3.23 8.14
CA THR A 94 10.43 -3.84 9.48
C THR A 94 10.86 -5.30 9.50
N GLY A 95 11.42 -5.82 8.39
CA GLY A 95 12.03 -7.16 8.34
C GLY A 95 11.02 -8.31 8.43
N ASN A 96 9.76 -8.06 8.07
CA ASN A 96 8.68 -9.05 8.03
C ASN A 96 8.57 -9.73 6.66
N ASP A 97 7.87 -10.87 6.61
CA ASP A 97 7.67 -11.63 5.37
C ASP A 97 6.51 -11.06 4.54
N PHE A 98 6.83 -10.26 3.52
CA PHE A 98 5.81 -9.70 2.63
C PHE A 98 5.06 -10.75 1.81
N ARG A 99 5.64 -11.92 1.52
CA ARG A 99 4.98 -12.97 0.74
C ARG A 99 3.86 -13.62 1.54
N ALA A 100 4.07 -13.81 2.84
CA ALA A 100 3.04 -14.34 3.73
C ALA A 100 1.85 -13.39 3.83
N ILE A 101 2.12 -12.08 3.93
CA ILE A 101 1.09 -11.03 3.92
C ILE A 101 0.34 -11.03 2.59
N GLU A 102 1.04 -10.90 1.46
CA GLU A 102 0.44 -10.88 0.11
C GLU A 102 -0.46 -12.10 -0.15
N ALA A 103 0.01 -13.30 0.18
CA ALA A 103 -0.76 -14.53 0.01
C ALA A 103 -2.07 -14.50 0.82
N GLY A 104 -2.01 -14.13 2.10
CA GLY A 104 -3.18 -14.04 2.96
C GLY A 104 -4.16 -12.94 2.52
N VAL A 105 -3.63 -11.77 2.18
CA VAL A 105 -4.41 -10.59 1.77
C VAL A 105 -5.14 -10.82 0.45
N HIS A 106 -4.47 -11.36 -0.56
CA HIS A 106 -5.09 -11.66 -1.85
C HIS A 106 -6.08 -12.83 -1.79
N ALA A 107 -5.81 -13.85 -0.95
CA ALA A 107 -6.82 -14.89 -0.67
C ALA A 107 -8.06 -14.29 0.03
N PHE A 108 -7.87 -13.38 0.98
CA PHE A 108 -8.95 -12.70 1.68
C PHE A 108 -9.79 -11.79 0.76
N ALA A 109 -9.17 -11.15 -0.23
CA ALA A 109 -9.87 -10.39 -1.25
C ALA A 109 -10.83 -11.25 -2.10
N ALA A 110 -10.59 -12.56 -2.19
CA ALA A 110 -11.41 -13.52 -2.92
C ALA A 110 -12.40 -14.33 -2.05
N ARG A 111 -12.44 -14.10 -0.73
CA ARG A 111 -13.22 -14.92 0.24
C ARG A 111 -14.72 -15.04 -0.06
N SER A 112 -15.29 -14.10 -0.81
CA SER A 112 -16.70 -14.10 -1.19
C SER A 112 -17.00 -14.86 -2.50
N GLY A 113 -16.03 -15.62 -3.03
CA GLY A 113 -16.13 -16.33 -4.30
C GLY A 113 -15.74 -15.50 -5.53
N LYS A 114 -15.54 -14.19 -5.38
CA LYS A 114 -15.00 -13.29 -6.42
C LYS A 114 -13.97 -12.36 -5.79
N TYR A 115 -12.87 -12.12 -6.50
CA TYR A 115 -11.82 -11.20 -6.08
C TYR A 115 -12.31 -9.74 -6.15
N LYS A 116 -12.21 -9.03 -5.03
CA LYS A 116 -12.81 -7.71 -4.80
C LYS A 116 -11.83 -6.73 -4.15
N SER A 117 -12.25 -5.48 -4.02
CA SER A 117 -11.51 -4.45 -3.28
C SER A 117 -11.38 -4.83 -1.80
N LEU A 118 -10.21 -4.55 -1.20
CA LEU A 118 -9.99 -4.65 0.25
C LEU A 118 -10.50 -3.42 1.01
N THR A 119 -10.69 -2.31 0.31
CA THR A 119 -11.17 -1.05 0.86
C THR A 119 -12.62 -0.77 0.48
N ASN A 120 -13.29 0.05 1.27
CA ASN A 120 -14.68 0.46 1.08
C ASN A 120 -14.83 1.95 1.37
N ALA A 121 -15.84 2.59 0.78
CA ALA A 121 -16.20 3.97 1.08
C ALA A 121 -17.72 4.16 1.12
N SER A 122 -18.18 5.13 1.91
CA SER A 122 -19.57 5.59 1.94
C SER A 122 -19.63 7.10 2.11
N ILE A 123 -20.79 7.67 1.76
CA ILE A 123 -21.14 9.06 2.03
C ILE A 123 -22.49 9.02 2.74
N GLU A 124 -22.53 9.42 4.00
CA GLU A 124 -23.73 9.41 4.82
C GLU A 124 -23.84 10.71 5.60
N ASN A 125 -24.97 11.41 5.51
CA ASN A 125 -25.21 12.67 6.21
C ASN A 125 -24.12 13.74 5.97
N GLY A 126 -23.54 13.80 4.76
CA GLY A 126 -22.46 14.73 4.43
C GLY A 126 -21.07 14.32 4.92
N ILE A 127 -20.94 13.15 5.54
CA ILE A 127 -19.67 12.58 6.00
C ILE A 127 -19.17 11.57 4.98
N PHE A 128 -17.97 11.80 4.45
CA PHE A 128 -17.22 10.81 3.68
C PHE A 128 -16.48 9.87 4.63
N LYS A 129 -16.70 8.57 4.48
CA LYS A 129 -16.01 7.52 5.25
C LYS A 129 -15.26 6.60 4.29
N PHE A 130 -14.02 6.26 4.63
CA PHE A 130 -13.15 5.37 3.85
C PHE A 130 -12.40 4.43 4.76
N TRP A 131 -12.45 3.13 4.51
CA TRP A 131 -11.86 2.12 5.39
C TRP A 131 -11.30 0.90 4.65
N ILE A 132 -10.51 0.11 5.37
CA ILE A 132 -9.90 -1.14 4.92
C ILE A 132 -10.11 -2.22 5.98
N ASP A 133 -10.36 -3.44 5.51
CA ASP A 133 -10.30 -4.67 6.31
C ASP A 133 -9.23 -5.57 5.68
N ILE A 134 -8.12 -5.78 6.39
CA ILE A 134 -6.95 -6.48 5.85
C ILE A 134 -6.35 -7.46 6.87
N PRO A 135 -6.13 -8.74 6.51
CA PRO A 135 -5.46 -9.68 7.41
C PRO A 135 -3.96 -9.40 7.43
N LEU A 136 -3.40 -9.22 8.62
CA LEU A 136 -1.98 -8.86 8.80
C LEU A 136 -1.36 -9.69 9.93
N ALA A 137 -0.55 -10.69 9.59
CA ALA A 137 0.22 -11.44 10.59
C ALA A 137 1.70 -11.04 10.54
N VAL A 138 2.09 -10.10 11.41
CA VAL A 138 3.47 -9.58 11.50
C VAL A 138 4.09 -9.86 12.86
N GLY A 139 5.41 -9.73 12.95
CA GLY A 139 6.17 -9.83 14.19
C GLY A 139 7.05 -8.60 14.43
N THR A 140 7.28 -8.31 15.71
CA THR A 140 8.23 -7.28 16.18
C THR A 140 9.44 -7.86 16.92
N VAL A 141 9.46 -9.19 17.08
CA VAL A 141 10.51 -9.96 17.75
C VAL A 141 10.79 -11.25 16.99
N GLY A 142 12.07 -11.61 16.89
CA GLY A 142 12.55 -12.84 16.27
C GLY A 142 12.77 -12.74 14.76
N GLY A 143 13.58 -13.65 14.20
CA GLY A 143 13.91 -13.67 12.78
C GLY A 143 14.70 -12.43 12.32
N LEU A 144 14.46 -11.99 11.08
CA LEU A 144 15.13 -10.83 10.49
C LEU A 144 14.83 -9.52 11.22
N THR A 145 13.67 -9.41 11.87
CA THR A 145 13.23 -8.19 12.59
C THR A 145 14.25 -7.72 13.63
N SER A 146 14.91 -8.65 14.32
CA SER A 146 15.93 -8.39 15.33
C SER A 146 17.37 -8.47 14.83
N LEU A 147 17.60 -9.20 13.72
CA LEU A 147 18.95 -9.46 13.20
C LEU A 147 19.43 -8.38 12.22
N HIS A 148 18.54 -7.86 11.37
CA HIS A 148 18.91 -6.90 10.35
C HIS A 148 18.99 -5.48 10.94
N PRO A 149 20.15 -4.77 10.85
CA PRO A 149 20.33 -3.47 11.51
C PRO A 149 19.29 -2.42 11.10
N LEU A 150 18.95 -2.34 9.80
CA LEU A 150 17.95 -1.39 9.30
C LEU A 150 16.51 -1.75 9.71
N SER A 151 16.24 -3.04 9.95
CA SER A 151 14.93 -3.46 10.45
C SER A 151 14.73 -3.01 11.89
N LYS A 152 15.76 -3.22 12.72
CA LYS A 152 15.78 -2.75 14.10
C LYS A 152 15.66 -1.23 14.17
N PHE A 153 16.39 -0.51 13.31
CA PHE A 153 16.27 0.94 13.22
C PHE A 153 14.87 1.39 12.80
N SER A 154 14.25 0.73 11.81
CA SER A 154 12.89 1.06 11.37
C SER A 154 11.86 0.87 12.49
N LEU A 155 11.97 -0.21 13.28
CA LEU A 155 11.13 -0.42 14.46
C LEU A 155 11.35 0.67 15.52
N GLN A 156 12.61 1.08 15.76
CA GLN A 156 12.93 2.18 16.67
C GLN A 156 12.36 3.52 16.21
N LEU A 157 12.44 3.81 14.90
CA LEU A 157 11.88 5.02 14.29
C LEU A 157 10.36 5.08 14.48
N LEU A 158 9.68 3.93 14.44
CA LEU A 158 8.26 3.78 14.71
C LEU A 158 7.91 3.80 16.21
N GLY A 159 8.88 3.99 17.11
CA GLY A 159 8.64 4.02 18.56
C GLY A 159 8.63 2.64 19.23
N ASN A 160 9.17 1.61 18.58
CA ASN A 160 9.15 0.21 19.01
C ASN A 160 7.73 -0.31 19.30
N PRO A 161 6.82 -0.32 18.31
CA PRO A 161 5.46 -0.78 18.49
C PRO A 161 5.41 -2.26 18.88
N SER A 162 4.35 -2.66 19.57
CA SER A 162 3.91 -4.05 19.66
C SER A 162 3.50 -4.59 18.28
N ALA A 163 3.34 -5.91 18.15
CA ALA A 163 2.92 -6.50 16.88
C ALA A 163 1.55 -5.95 16.42
N LYS A 164 0.60 -5.74 17.34
CA LYS A 164 -0.72 -5.19 17.03
C LYS A 164 -0.63 -3.75 16.52
N GLU A 165 0.10 -2.89 17.23
CA GLU A 165 0.33 -1.50 16.82
C GLU A 165 1.04 -1.43 15.46
N LEU A 166 1.99 -2.33 15.18
CA LEU A 166 2.62 -2.40 13.86
C LEU A 166 1.61 -2.80 12.78
N MET A 167 0.70 -3.75 13.05
CA MET A 167 -0.35 -4.11 12.09
C MET A 167 -1.28 -2.93 11.79
N GLU A 168 -1.65 -2.14 12.80
CA GLU A 168 -2.44 -0.92 12.64
C GLU A 168 -1.73 0.11 11.75
N ILE A 169 -0.43 0.37 12.01
CA ILE A 169 0.39 1.27 11.19
C ILE A 169 0.44 0.81 9.73
N ILE A 170 0.62 -0.50 9.50
CA ILE A 170 0.66 -1.10 8.15
C ILE A 170 -0.68 -0.95 7.44
N ALA A 171 -1.81 -1.21 8.13
CA ALA A 171 -3.14 -1.05 7.56
C ALA A 171 -3.43 0.41 7.16
N VAL A 172 -3.06 1.36 8.02
CA VAL A 172 -3.19 2.80 7.73
C VAL A 172 -2.32 3.20 6.53
N ALA A 173 -1.10 2.67 6.41
CA ALA A 173 -0.26 2.94 5.25
C ALA A 173 -0.86 2.41 3.94
N GLY A 174 -1.45 1.20 3.98
CA GLY A 174 -2.20 0.64 2.86
C GLY A 174 -3.41 1.48 2.47
N LEU A 175 -4.19 1.94 3.46
CA LEU A 175 -5.35 2.82 3.26
C LEU A 175 -4.93 4.16 2.65
N ALA A 176 -3.90 4.81 3.21
CA ALA A 176 -3.37 6.07 2.72
C ALA A 176 -2.86 5.97 1.27
N GLN A 177 -2.16 4.88 0.94
CA GLN A 177 -1.66 4.64 -0.41
C GLN A 177 -2.81 4.43 -1.40
N ASN A 178 -3.89 3.75 -1.00
CA ASN A 178 -5.08 3.60 -1.83
C ASN A 178 -5.83 4.92 -2.01
N PHE A 179 -5.97 5.71 -0.94
CA PHE A 179 -6.54 7.04 -1.02
C PHE A 179 -5.79 7.93 -2.02
N ALA A 180 -4.46 7.97 -1.93
CA ALA A 180 -3.63 8.75 -2.85
C ALA A 180 -3.81 8.28 -4.31
N ALA A 181 -3.84 6.97 -4.55
CA ALA A 181 -4.04 6.40 -5.88
C ALA A 181 -5.43 6.73 -6.45
N LEU A 182 -6.49 6.57 -5.66
CA LEU A 182 -7.86 6.90 -6.06
C LEU A 182 -8.01 8.39 -6.33
N ARG A 183 -7.51 9.26 -5.43
CA ARG A 183 -7.54 10.71 -5.61
C ARG A 183 -6.85 11.13 -6.90
N ALA A 184 -5.69 10.55 -7.21
CA ALA A 184 -4.98 10.84 -8.46
C ALA A 184 -5.77 10.39 -9.71
N LEU A 185 -6.47 9.25 -9.64
CA LEU A 185 -7.27 8.72 -10.75
C LEU A 185 -8.58 9.49 -11.00
N THR A 186 -9.19 10.04 -9.95
CA THR A 186 -10.51 10.68 -10.01
C THR A 186 -10.44 12.20 -10.24
N THR A 187 -9.26 12.80 -10.09
CA THR A 187 -9.00 14.23 -10.33
C THR A 187 -8.26 14.47 -11.65
N ALA A 188 -6.97 14.83 -11.61
CA ALA A 188 -6.18 15.26 -12.77
C ALA A 188 -5.50 14.10 -13.54
N GLY A 189 -5.69 12.85 -13.10
CA GLY A 189 -5.09 11.65 -13.67
C GLY A 189 -3.68 11.36 -13.14
N ILE A 190 -3.36 10.08 -12.91
CA ILE A 190 -2.03 9.62 -12.41
C ILE A 190 -0.88 10.15 -13.28
N GLN A 191 -1.08 10.20 -14.60
CA GLN A 191 -0.03 10.59 -15.53
C GLN A 191 0.45 12.02 -15.29
N LYS A 192 -0.44 12.98 -15.04
CA LYS A 192 -0.03 14.38 -14.79
C LYS A 192 0.84 14.50 -13.53
N GLY A 193 0.48 13.80 -12.46
CA GLY A 193 1.28 13.75 -11.22
C GLY A 193 2.61 13.03 -11.39
N HIS A 194 2.60 11.86 -12.04
CA HIS A 194 3.80 11.06 -12.30
C HIS A 194 4.80 11.81 -13.18
N MET A 195 4.33 12.49 -14.23
CA MET A 195 5.18 13.29 -15.10
C MET A 195 5.80 14.50 -14.37
N LYS A 196 5.07 15.14 -13.45
CA LYS A 196 5.62 16.22 -12.61
C LYS A 196 6.75 15.73 -11.69
N MET A 197 6.59 14.54 -11.09
CA MET A 197 7.65 13.89 -10.31
C MET A 197 8.84 13.50 -11.19
N HIS A 198 8.58 12.91 -12.35
CA HIS A 198 9.61 12.50 -13.31
C HIS A 198 10.44 13.71 -13.78
N LEU A 199 9.77 14.82 -14.14
CA LEU A 199 10.42 16.10 -14.45
C LEU A 199 11.33 16.57 -13.31
N THR A 200 10.81 16.54 -12.08
CA THR A 200 11.58 16.96 -10.89
C THR A 200 12.84 16.11 -10.69
N ASN A 201 12.78 14.81 -10.96
CA ASN A 201 13.93 13.91 -10.88
C ASN A 201 14.98 14.22 -11.95
N ILE A 202 14.56 14.46 -13.20
CA ILE A 202 15.48 14.83 -14.29
C ILE A 202 16.16 16.17 -13.97
N ILE A 203 15.40 17.18 -13.55
CA ILE A 203 15.94 18.50 -13.16
C ILE A 203 16.99 18.35 -12.06
N LYS A 204 16.74 17.50 -11.05
CA LYS A 204 17.68 17.25 -9.96
C LYS A 204 18.96 16.56 -10.45
N GLN A 205 18.86 15.61 -11.38
CA GLN A 205 20.02 14.96 -11.99
C GLN A 205 20.89 15.94 -12.79
N LEU A 206 20.27 16.95 -13.40
CA LEU A 206 20.96 18.00 -14.15
C LEU A 206 21.66 19.05 -13.26
N GLY A 207 21.47 18.98 -11.95
CA GLY A 207 22.07 19.92 -11.00
C GLY A 207 21.49 21.34 -11.07
N ALA A 208 20.26 21.48 -11.60
CA ALA A 208 19.62 22.78 -11.77
C ALA A 208 19.43 23.50 -10.43
N SER A 209 19.72 24.79 -10.41
CA SER A 209 19.43 25.70 -9.31
C SER A 209 17.92 25.89 -9.09
N ASN A 210 17.53 26.44 -7.94
CA ASN A 210 16.11 26.67 -7.61
C ASN A 210 15.37 27.54 -8.65
N LYS A 211 16.07 28.53 -9.24
CA LYS A 211 15.49 29.40 -10.27
C LYS A 211 15.25 28.64 -11.58
N GLU A 212 16.21 27.82 -11.99
CA GLU A 212 16.11 27.00 -13.21
C GLU A 212 15.06 25.91 -13.06
N LYS A 213 14.97 25.30 -11.87
CA LYS A 213 13.90 24.36 -11.53
C LYS A 213 12.51 24.99 -11.65
N ALA A 214 12.32 26.20 -11.10
CA ALA A 214 11.03 26.88 -11.18
C ALA A 214 10.64 27.16 -12.66
N PHE A 215 11.58 27.65 -13.46
CA PHE A 215 11.38 27.87 -14.88
C PHE A 215 11.02 26.58 -15.64
N LEU A 216 11.78 25.50 -15.42
CA LEU A 216 11.54 24.23 -16.12
C LEU A 216 10.20 23.60 -15.72
N ILE A 217 9.76 23.74 -14.47
CA ILE A 217 8.44 23.27 -14.04
C ILE A 217 7.32 24.00 -14.79
N ASP A 218 7.42 25.32 -14.89
CA ASP A 218 6.46 26.17 -15.61
C ASP A 218 6.49 25.88 -17.12
N TYR A 219 7.68 25.84 -17.73
CA TYR A 219 7.87 25.59 -19.16
C TYR A 219 7.25 24.28 -19.63
N PHE A 220 7.24 23.25 -18.77
CA PHE A 220 6.70 21.92 -19.06
C PHE A 220 5.28 21.67 -18.54
N GLU A 221 4.60 22.66 -17.96
CA GLU A 221 3.26 22.48 -17.38
C GLU A 221 2.21 21.97 -18.40
N HIS A 222 2.37 22.38 -19.67
CA HIS A 222 1.48 22.02 -20.78
C HIS A 222 2.21 21.32 -21.94
N LYS A 223 3.43 20.80 -21.71
CA LYS A 223 4.24 20.13 -22.74
C LYS A 223 4.49 18.67 -22.39
N THR A 224 4.68 17.85 -23.42
CA THR A 224 5.12 16.47 -23.23
C THR A 224 6.52 16.46 -22.61
N ILE A 225 6.62 15.89 -21.41
CA ILE A 225 7.89 15.74 -20.70
C ILE A 225 8.59 14.50 -21.22
N THR A 226 9.74 14.69 -21.87
CA THR A 226 10.69 13.61 -22.21
C THR A 226 12.07 13.98 -21.69
N HIS A 227 12.91 12.98 -21.40
CA HIS A 227 14.26 13.23 -20.92
C HIS A 227 15.03 14.19 -21.84
N ASN A 228 15.02 13.95 -23.15
CA ASN A 228 15.72 14.79 -24.12
C ASN A 228 15.17 16.23 -24.15
N ALA A 229 13.84 16.41 -24.12
CA ALA A 229 13.25 17.74 -24.13
C ALA A 229 13.67 18.56 -22.90
N VAL A 230 13.72 17.93 -21.73
CA VAL A 230 14.12 18.60 -20.48
C VAL A 230 15.61 18.97 -20.50
N VAL A 231 16.47 18.07 -21.01
CA VAL A 231 17.91 18.33 -21.18
C VAL A 231 18.16 19.49 -22.16
N GLU A 232 17.48 19.51 -23.30
CA GLU A 232 17.60 20.60 -24.27
C GLU A 232 17.15 21.94 -23.70
N ALA A 233 16.02 21.97 -23.01
CA ALA A 233 15.52 23.19 -22.36
C ALA A 233 16.48 23.70 -21.28
N TYR A 234 17.05 22.80 -20.47
CA TYR A 234 18.06 23.14 -19.48
C TYR A 234 19.34 23.69 -20.11
N ASN A 235 19.87 23.03 -21.15
CA ASN A 235 21.09 23.48 -21.82
C ASN A 235 20.94 24.86 -22.46
N LYS A 236 19.77 25.17 -23.06
CA LYS A 236 19.47 26.51 -23.58
C LYS A 236 19.47 27.55 -22.46
N LEU A 237 18.82 27.23 -21.34
CA LEU A 237 18.76 28.10 -20.16
C LEU A 237 20.15 28.40 -19.55
N VAL A 238 21.07 27.44 -19.61
CA VAL A 238 22.44 27.60 -19.11
C VAL A 238 23.35 28.30 -20.13
N GLN A 239 23.13 28.13 -21.43
CA GLN A 239 23.90 28.82 -22.49
C GLN A 239 23.52 30.30 -22.66
N GLU A 240 22.32 30.70 -22.23
CA GLU A 240 21.86 32.10 -22.23
C GLU A 240 22.35 32.92 -21.03
N LYS A 241 23.16 32.33 -20.13
CA LYS A 241 23.86 33.02 -19.04
C LYS A 241 25.25 33.49 -19.45
#